data_AF-A0A7K0K465-F1
#
_entry.id   AF-A0A7K0K465-F1
#
_cell.length_a   1.000
_cell.length_b   1.000
_cell.length_c   1.000
_cell.angle_alpha   90.00
_cell.angle_beta   90.00
_cell.angle_gamma   90.00
#
_symmetry.space_group_name_H-M   'P 1'
#
loop_
_entity.id
_entity.type
_entity.pdbx_description
1 polymer ?
#
loop_
_entity_poly.entity_id
_entity_poly.type
_entity_poly.pdbx_seq_one_letter_code
_entity_poly.pdbx_strand_id
1 'polypeptide(L)'
;MDIGWKVVDLGALAVAGLLSDNIVKIGWKLATGSNPPKDDDLEVGIAELLVFTVLSGVLLTFTKRFTVKTASKWYGKKHPAPTEV
;
A
#
# COMPACT_ATOMS: atom_id res chain seq x y z
N MET A 1 16.24 -12.73 16.64
CA MET A 1 14.89 -12.13 16.70
C MET A 1 15.06 -10.62 16.71
N ASP A 2 14.69 -9.99 15.61
CA ASP A 2 14.99 -8.59 15.33
C ASP A 2 14.03 -7.68 16.11
N ILE A 3 14.44 -7.26 17.31
CA ILE A 3 13.64 -6.41 18.19
C ILE A 3 13.31 -5.07 17.51
N GLY A 4 14.20 -4.58 16.64
CA GLY A 4 13.99 -3.36 15.86
C GLY A 4 12.81 -3.49 14.88
N TRP A 5 12.69 -4.64 14.20
CA TRP A 5 11.55 -4.90 13.32
C TRP A 5 10.23 -4.95 14.08
N LYS A 6 10.20 -5.56 15.28
CA LYS A 6 9.01 -5.56 16.13
C LYS A 6 8.56 -4.16 16.55
N VAL A 7 9.50 -3.25 16.85
CA VAL A 7 9.17 -1.86 17.22
C VAL A 7 8.59 -1.11 16.02
N VAL A 8 9.13 -1.34 14.83
CA VAL A 8 8.60 -0.78 13.58
C VAL A 8 7.17 -1.29 13.33
N ASP A 9 6.94 -2.59 13.46
CA ASP A 9 5.61 -3.19 13.28
C ASP A 9 4.60 -2.64 14.30
N LEU A 10 4.99 -2.54 15.58
CA LEU A 10 4.16 -1.96 16.64
C LEU A 10 3.82 -0.49 16.36
N GLY A 11 4.81 0.31 15.93
CA GLY A 11 4.59 1.71 15.58
C GLY A 11 3.66 1.87 14.38
N ALA A 12 3.83 1.03 13.35
CA ALA A 12 2.97 1.02 12.17
C ALA A 12 1.52 0.65 12.53
N LEU A 13 1.33 -0.38 13.36
CA LEU A 13 0.00 -0.78 13.84
C LEU A 13 -0.66 0.31 14.69
N ALA A 14 0.10 0.99 15.56
CA ALA A 14 -0.42 2.09 16.37
C ALA A 14 -0.90 3.25 15.49
N VAL A 15 -0.11 3.66 14.50
CA VAL A 15 -0.49 4.71 13.56
C VAL A 15 -1.68 4.29 12.69
N ALA A 16 -1.71 3.03 12.23
CA ALA A 16 -2.83 2.49 11.47
C ALA A 16 -4.14 2.51 12.29
N GLY A 17 -4.08 2.11 13.57
CA GLY A 17 -5.23 2.15 14.46
C GLY A 17 -5.76 3.58 14.70
N LEU A 18 -4.86 4.56 14.81
CA LEU A 18 -5.25 5.96 14.97
C LEU A 18 -5.82 6.59 13.69
N LEU A 19 -5.37 6.14 12.51
CA LEU A 19 -5.78 6.72 11.23
C LEU A 19 -6.96 5.99 10.57
N SER A 20 -7.28 4.76 11.01
CA SER A 20 -8.30 3.90 10.42
C SER A 20 -9.65 4.61 10.25
N ASP A 21 -10.23 5.13 11.33
CA ASP A 21 -11.54 5.77 11.32
C ASP A 21 -11.61 7.02 10.43
N ASN A 22 -10.52 7.80 10.39
CA ASN A 22 -10.48 9.05 9.63
C ASN A 22 -10.27 8.79 8.14
N ILE A 23 -9.40 7.86 7.78
CA ILE A 23 -9.15 7.48 6.38
C ILE A 23 -10.42 6.91 5.75
N VAL A 24 -11.14 6.06 6.47
CA VAL A 24 -12.40 5.48 5.97
C VAL A 24 -13.46 6.58 5.77
N LYS A 25 -13.68 7.44 6.77
CA LYS A 25 -14.64 8.55 6.65
C LYS A 25 -14.29 9.51 5.50
N ILE A 26 -13.02 9.90 5.38
CA ILE A 26 -12.55 10.83 4.34
C ILE A 26 -12.64 10.16 2.97
N GLY A 27 -12.17 8.92 2.84
CA GLY A 27 -12.25 8.16 1.58
C GLY A 27 -13.69 7.99 1.11
N TRP A 28 -14.60 7.65 2.03
CA TRP A 28 -16.01 7.47 1.71
C TRP A 28 -16.67 8.78 1.30
N LYS A 29 -16.44 9.85 2.07
CA LYS A 29 -16.97 11.18 1.75
C LYS A 29 -16.43 11.73 0.43
N LEU A 30 -15.16 11.46 0.10
CA LEU A 30 -14.57 11.87 -1.17
C LEU A 30 -15.17 11.11 -2.36
N ALA A 31 -15.42 9.81 -2.21
CA ALA A 31 -15.95 8.98 -3.29
C ALA A 31 -17.46 9.17 -3.53
N THR A 32 -18.24 9.32 -2.47
CA THR A 32 -19.72 9.31 -2.53
C THR A 32 -20.40 10.59 -2.07
N GLY A 33 -19.67 11.51 -1.42
CA GLY A 33 -20.23 12.75 -0.86
C GLY A 33 -21.00 12.56 0.46
N SER A 34 -21.22 11.31 0.91
CA SER A 34 -22.01 10.96 2.09
C SER A 34 -21.17 10.28 3.18
N ASN A 35 -21.71 10.24 4.40
CA ASN A 35 -21.08 9.51 5.50
C ASN A 35 -21.09 7.99 5.23
N PRO A 36 -20.07 7.25 5.69
CA PRO A 36 -19.98 5.81 5.48
C PRO A 36 -21.21 5.06 6.04
N PRO A 37 -21.83 4.16 5.27
CA PRO A 37 -22.89 3.25 5.73
C PRO A 37 -22.38 2.37 6.88
N LYS A 38 -23.31 1.88 7.71
CA LYS A 38 -22.99 0.93 8.79
C LYS A 38 -22.89 -0.49 8.23
N ASP A 39 -22.11 -1.32 8.90
CA ASP A 39 -21.67 -2.68 8.49
C ASP A 39 -22.76 -3.70 8.10
N ASP A 40 -24.06 -3.40 8.22
CA ASP A 40 -25.14 -4.36 7.92
C ASP A 40 -25.61 -4.34 6.44
N ASP A 41 -24.99 -3.54 5.57
CA ASP A 41 -25.38 -3.46 4.15
C ASP A 41 -24.54 -4.38 3.25
N LEU A 42 -25.16 -5.47 2.75
CA LEU A 42 -24.51 -6.48 1.90
C LEU A 42 -23.93 -5.90 0.59
N GLU A 43 -24.49 -4.81 0.05
CA GLU A 43 -23.97 -4.12 -1.14
C GLU A 43 -22.64 -3.39 -0.90
N VAL A 44 -22.40 -2.93 0.34
CA VAL A 44 -21.14 -2.26 0.71
C VAL A 44 -19.97 -3.20 0.58
N GLY A 45 -20.13 -4.48 0.92
CA GLY A 45 -19.08 -5.49 0.81
C GLY A 45 -18.56 -5.70 -0.62
N ILE A 46 -19.43 -5.61 -1.64
CA ILE A 46 -19.02 -5.75 -3.05
C ILE A 46 -18.27 -4.51 -3.53
N ALA A 47 -18.78 -3.31 -3.21
CA ALA A 47 -18.12 -2.06 -3.55
C ALA A 47 -16.75 -1.94 -2.87
N GLU A 48 -16.67 -2.31 -1.59
CA GLU A 48 -15.43 -2.33 -0.83
C GLU A 48 -14.42 -3.34 -1.39
N LEU A 49 -14.87 -4.53 -1.79
CA LEU A 49 -14.01 -5.52 -2.44
C LEU A 49 -13.42 -4.98 -3.76
N LEU A 50 -14.23 -4.31 -4.58
CA LEU A 50 -13.77 -3.71 -5.82
C LEU A 50 -12.75 -2.60 -5.56
N VAL A 51 -13.05 -1.70 -4.63
CA VAL A 51 -12.15 -0.60 -4.23
C VAL A 51 -10.83 -1.15 -3.69
N PHE A 52 -10.88 -2.14 -2.79
CA PHE A 52 -9.70 -2.80 -2.24
C PHE A 52 -8.86 -3.47 -3.33
N THR A 53 -9.50 -4.13 -4.29
CA THR A 53 -8.81 -4.80 -5.41
C THR A 53 -8.10 -3.80 -6.31
N VAL A 54 -8.77 -2.70 -6.68
CA VAL A 54 -8.16 -1.64 -7.50
C VAL A 54 -6.99 -0.99 -6.77
N LEU A 55 -7.17 -0.59 -5.51
CA LEU A 55 -6.12 -0.01 -4.69
C LEU A 55 -4.92 -0.94 -4.55
N SER A 56 -5.16 -2.21 -4.23
CA SER A 56 -4.12 -3.23 -4.09
C SER A 56 -3.39 -3.47 -5.41
N GLY A 57 -4.12 -3.55 -6.53
CA GLY A 57 -3.54 -3.71 -7.86
C GLY A 57 -2.63 -2.55 -8.25
N VAL A 58 -3.06 -1.31 -7.96
CA VAL A 58 -2.25 -0.10 -8.17
C VAL A 58 -0.99 -0.14 -7.30
N LEU A 59 -1.14 -0.34 -5.98
CA LEU A 59 -0.02 -0.41 -5.04
C LEU A 59 1.02 -1.47 -5.43
N LEU A 60 0.58 -2.67 -5.81
CA LEU A 60 1.45 -3.75 -6.25
C LEU A 60 2.21 -3.39 -7.53
N THR A 61 1.54 -2.73 -8.48
CA THR A 61 2.16 -2.29 -9.74
C THR A 61 3.23 -1.23 -9.48
N PHE A 62 2.92 -0.26 -8.62
CA PHE A 62 3.89 0.74 -8.17
C PHE A 62 5.08 0.09 -7.47
N THR A 63 4.82 -0.81 -6.52
CA THR A 63 5.87 -1.52 -5.77
C THR A 63 6.78 -2.29 -6.73
N LYS A 64 6.22 -3.10 -7.65
CA LYS A 64 7.03 -3.82 -8.66
C LYS A 64 7.88 -2.86 -9.48
N ARG A 65 7.32 -1.73 -9.93
CA ARG A 65 8.05 -0.75 -10.74
C ARG A 65 9.18 -0.08 -9.95
N PHE A 66 8.95 0.27 -8.69
CA PHE A 66 9.98 0.83 -7.80
C PHE A 66 11.04 -0.20 -7.41
N THR A 67 10.66 -1.44 -7.13
CA THR A 67 11.59 -2.53 -6.84
C THR A 67 12.48 -2.84 -8.03
N VAL A 68 11.93 -2.95 -9.25
CA VAL A 68 12.73 -3.17 -10.47
C VAL A 68 13.68 -1.99 -10.73
N LYS A 69 13.21 -0.74 -10.59
CA LYS A 69 14.06 0.45 -10.73
C LYS A 69 15.19 0.48 -9.70
N THR A 70 14.89 0.09 -8.45
CA THR A 70 15.87 0.05 -7.35
C THR A 70 16.87 -1.08 -7.54
N ALA A 71 16.39 -2.27 -7.91
CA ALA A 71 17.22 -3.43 -8.23
C ALA A 71 18.14 -3.13 -9.41
N SER A 72 17.65 -2.52 -10.49
CA SER A 72 18.46 -2.08 -11.63
C SER A 72 19.55 -1.07 -11.23
N LYS A 73 19.24 -0.10 -10.36
CA LYS A 73 20.22 0.87 -9.85
C LYS A 73 21.30 0.21 -8.98
N TRP A 74 20.98 -0.88 -8.29
CA TRP A 74 21.90 -1.60 -7.42
C TRP A 74 22.74 -2.65 -8.17
N TYR A 75 22.13 -3.35 -9.14
CA TYR A 75 22.82 -4.32 -10.01
C TYR A 75 23.66 -3.65 -11.11
N GLY A 76 23.20 -2.53 -11.67
CA GLY A 76 23.96 -1.76 -12.67
C GLY A 76 25.26 -1.14 -12.12
N LYS A 77 25.41 -1.08 -10.79
CA LYS A 77 26.67 -0.68 -10.13
C LYS A 77 27.68 -1.82 -9.98
N LYS A 78 27.27 -3.09 -10.21
CA LYS A 78 28.12 -4.27 -9.97
C LYS A 78 28.71 -4.91 -11.23
N HIS A 79 28.41 -4.42 -12.43
CA HIS A 79 29.07 -4.84 -13.66
C HIS A 79 29.38 -3.62 -14.55
N PRO A 80 30.60 -3.05 -14.52
CA PRO A 80 31.07 -2.29 -15.67
C PRO A 80 31.06 -3.24 -16.88
N ALA A 81 30.56 -2.75 -18.01
CA ALA A 81 30.55 -3.50 -19.26
C ALA A 81 31.96 -4.04 -19.56
N PRO A 82 32.10 -5.28 -20.07
CA PRO A 82 33.39 -5.71 -20.61
C PRO A 82 33.73 -4.73 -21.73
N THR A 83 34.83 -4.01 -21.58
CA THR A 83 35.45 -3.29 -22.70
C THR A 83 35.87 -4.35 -23.71
N GLU A 84 35.19 -4.41 -24.84
CA GLU A 84 35.67 -5.12 -26.03
C GLU A 84 37.06 -4.56 -26.37
N VAL A 85 38.06 -5.45 -26.38
CA VAL A 85 39.40 -5.27 -26.97
C VAL A 85 39.57 -6.26 -28.10
#